data_AF-A0A2P4SDZ3-F1
#
_entry.id   AF-A0A2P4SDZ3-F1
#
_cell.length_a   1.000
_cell.length_b   1.000
_cell.length_c   1.000
_cell.angle_alpha   90.00
_cell.angle_beta   90.00
_cell.angle_gamma   90.00
#
_symmetry.space_group_name_H-M   'P 1'
#
loop_
_entity.id
_entity.type
_entity.pdbx_description
1 polymer ?
#
loop_
_entity_poly.entity_id
_entity_poly.type
_entity_poly.pdbx_seq_one_letter_code
_entity_poly.pdbx_strand_id
1 'polypeptide(L)'
;EEVMVLERILLQTIKFDLQVEHPYQFLLKYAKQLKGDKNKIQKLVQMAWTFVNDSLCTTLSLQWEPEIIAVAVMYLAGRLCKFEIQEWTSKPMYRRWWEQFVQDVPVDVLE
;
A
#
# COMPACT_ATOMS: atom_id res chain seq x y z
N GLU A 1 -26.82 -1.39 26.40
CA GLU A 1 -25.83 -0.90 27.38
C GLU A 1 -24.43 -1.45 27.15
N GLU A 2 -24.26 -2.75 26.87
CA GLU A 2 -22.95 -3.38 26.63
C GLU A 2 -22.11 -2.72 25.51
N VAL A 3 -22.75 -2.33 24.39
CA VAL A 3 -22.06 -1.65 23.28
C VAL A 3 -21.39 -0.34 23.73
N MET A 4 -22.04 0.45 24.59
CA MET A 4 -21.46 1.71 25.08
C MET A 4 -20.27 1.48 26.02
N VAL A 5 -20.30 0.39 26.78
CA VAL A 5 -19.17 -0.01 27.64
C VAL A 5 -17.98 -0.43 26.77
N LEU A 6 -18.21 -1.28 25.77
CA LEU A 6 -17.17 -1.74 24.85
C LEU A 6 -16.60 -0.60 24.01
N GLU A 7 -17.44 0.31 23.51
CA GLU A 7 -17.01 1.51 22.79
C GLU A 7 -16.10 2.37 23.66
N ARG A 8 -16.46 2.62 24.92
CA ARG A 8 -15.60 3.38 25.85
C ARG A 8 -14.26 2.69 26.09
N ILE A 9 -14.25 1.37 26.27
CA ILE A 9 -13.02 0.60 26.46
C ILE A 9 -12.14 0.71 25.21
N LEU A 10 -12.71 0.57 24.02
CA LEU A 10 -12.00 0.68 22.75
C LEU A 10 -11.36 2.07 22.59
N LEU A 11 -12.15 3.13 22.79
CA LEU A 11 -11.69 4.52 22.69
C LEU A 11 -10.54 4.82 23.66
N GLN A 12 -10.63 4.34 24.91
CA GLN A 12 -9.56 4.48 25.88
C GLN A 12 -8.30 3.68 25.49
N THR A 13 -8.49 2.47 24.95
CA THR A 13 -7.39 1.59 24.54
C THR A 13 -6.57 2.19 23.39
N ILE A 14 -7.24 2.75 22.38
CA ILE A 14 -6.58 3.46 21.27
C ILE A 14 -6.19 4.90 21.64
N LYS A 15 -6.33 5.30 22.91
CA LYS A 15 -6.02 6.64 23.42
C LYS A 15 -6.75 7.76 22.65
N PHE A 16 -7.97 7.49 22.19
CA PHE A 16 -8.77 8.38 21.35
C PHE A 16 -8.09 8.79 20.03
N ASP A 17 -7.09 8.03 19.59
CA ASP A 17 -6.52 8.18 18.26
C ASP A 17 -7.43 7.53 17.22
N LEU A 18 -8.23 8.38 16.56
CA LEU A 18 -9.17 8.00 15.52
C LEU A 18 -8.63 8.30 14.11
N GLN A 19 -7.44 8.91 14.01
CA GLN A 19 -6.86 9.32 12.73
C GLN A 19 -5.93 8.22 12.22
N VAL A 20 -6.51 7.28 11.46
CA VAL A 20 -5.74 6.18 10.87
C VAL A 20 -5.46 6.46 9.40
N GLU A 21 -4.19 6.48 9.03
CA GLU A 21 -3.77 6.55 7.63
C GLU A 21 -3.83 5.16 7.00
N HIS A 22 -4.40 5.08 5.79
CA HIS A 22 -4.57 3.82 5.08
C HIS A 22 -3.77 3.77 3.76
N PRO A 23 -3.33 2.58 3.31
CA PRO A 23 -2.50 2.42 2.10
C PRO A 23 -3.15 2.95 0.81
N TYR A 24 -4.49 3.05 0.75
CA TYR A 24 -5.24 3.45 -0.45
C TYR A 24 -4.80 4.80 -1.02
N GLN A 25 -4.52 5.78 -0.16
CA GLN A 25 -4.15 7.13 -0.61
C GLN A 25 -2.78 7.11 -1.30
N PHE A 26 -1.83 6.37 -0.71
CA PHE A 26 -0.49 6.18 -1.24
C PHE A 26 -0.50 5.39 -2.54
N LEU A 27 -1.29 4.30 -2.60
CA LEU A 27 -1.49 3.51 -3.81
C LEU A 27 -1.90 4.39 -5.00
N LEU A 28 -2.94 5.24 -4.82
CA LEU A 28 -3.39 6.14 -5.87
C LEU A 28 -2.36 7.22 -6.21
N LYS A 29 -1.65 7.76 -5.21
CA LYS A 29 -0.59 8.75 -5.39
C LYS A 29 0.57 8.18 -6.22
N TYR A 30 0.98 6.94 -5.97
CA TYR A 30 2.08 6.27 -6.67
C TYR A 30 1.66 5.86 -8.07
N ALA A 31 0.45 5.32 -8.23
CA ALA A 31 -0.09 4.94 -9.53
C ALA A 31 -0.17 6.12 -10.52
N LYS A 32 -0.50 7.33 -10.05
CA LYS A 32 -0.51 8.56 -10.88
C LYS A 32 0.85 8.93 -11.46
N GLN A 33 1.95 8.44 -10.87
CA GLN A 33 3.31 8.73 -11.33
C GLN A 33 3.81 7.69 -12.36
N LEU A 34 3.08 6.58 -12.54
CA LEU A 34 3.37 5.59 -13.57
C LEU A 34 2.99 6.11 -14.96
N LYS A 35 3.89 5.94 -15.92
CA LYS A 35 3.69 6.27 -17.33
C LYS A 35 3.58 4.99 -18.14
N GLY A 36 2.49 4.82 -18.88
CA GLY A 36 2.31 3.62 -19.69
C GLY A 36 0.88 3.46 -20.19
N ASP A 37 0.53 2.24 -20.58
CA ASP A 37 -0.82 1.90 -21.00
C ASP A 37 -1.80 2.05 -19.83
N LYS A 38 -2.74 2.99 -19.98
CA LYS A 38 -3.76 3.30 -18.97
C LYS A 38 -4.57 2.07 -18.57
N ASN A 39 -4.87 1.17 -19.50
CA ASN A 39 -5.65 -0.04 -19.22
C ASN A 39 -4.86 -1.02 -18.35
N LYS A 40 -3.56 -1.16 -18.59
CA LYS A 40 -2.68 -2.02 -17.78
C LYS A 40 -2.49 -1.44 -16.38
N ILE A 41 -2.26 -0.14 -16.28
CA ILE A 41 -2.14 0.56 -14.99
C ILE A 41 -3.44 0.42 -14.19
N GLN A 42 -4.60 0.61 -14.83
CA GLN A 42 -5.89 0.44 -14.15
C GLN A 42 -6.08 -0.98 -13.61
N LYS A 43 -5.72 -2.02 -14.37
CA LYS A 43 -5.76 -3.41 -13.90
C LYS A 43 -4.82 -3.66 -12.72
N LEU A 44 -3.60 -3.13 -12.78
CA LEU A 44 -2.62 -3.22 -11.70
C LEU A 44 -3.15 -2.56 -10.43
N VAL A 45 -3.65 -1.33 -10.53
CA VAL A 45 -4.22 -0.59 -9.39
C VAL A 45 -5.43 -1.31 -8.82
N GLN A 46 -6.32 -1.84 -9.67
CA GLN A 46 -7.48 -2.59 -9.21
C GLN A 46 -7.08 -3.83 -8.40
N MET A 47 -6.08 -4.57 -8.86
CA MET A 47 -5.60 -5.76 -8.14
C MET A 47 -4.85 -5.38 -6.86
N ALA A 48 -3.99 -4.36 -6.90
CA ALA A 48 -3.32 -3.84 -5.72
C ALA A 48 -4.34 -3.35 -4.67
N TRP A 49 -5.44 -2.72 -5.10
CA TRP A 49 -6.55 -2.31 -4.22
C TRP A 49 -7.20 -3.51 -3.53
N THR A 50 -7.43 -4.60 -4.25
CA THR A 50 -7.92 -5.85 -3.66
C THR A 50 -6.95 -6.36 -2.59
N PHE A 51 -5.64 -6.34 -2.86
CA PHE A 51 -4.66 -6.73 -1.85
C PHE A 51 -4.61 -5.80 -0.63
N VAL A 52 -4.87 -4.49 -0.80
CA VAL A 52 -5.04 -3.61 0.37
C VAL A 52 -6.23 -4.07 1.21
N ASN A 53 -7.37 -4.40 0.60
CA ASN A 53 -8.52 -4.91 1.35
C ASN A 53 -8.17 -6.19 2.11
N ASP A 54 -7.49 -7.14 1.45
CA ASP A 54 -7.08 -8.40 2.07
C ASP A 54 -6.09 -8.17 3.22
N SER A 55 -5.20 -7.16 3.10
CA SER A 55 -4.22 -6.81 4.14
C SER A 55 -4.87 -6.39 5.46
N LEU A 56 -6.09 -5.82 5.43
CA LEU A 56 -6.83 -5.42 6.64
C LEU A 56 -7.32 -6.62 7.47
N CYS A 57 -7.39 -7.81 6.87
CA CYS A 57 -7.69 -9.06 7.56
C CYS A 57 -6.43 -9.71 8.16
N THR A 58 -5.28 -9.06 8.07
CA THR A 58 -3.99 -9.51 8.60
C THR A 58 -3.45 -8.51 9.62
N THR A 59 -2.26 -8.79 10.18
CA THR A 59 -1.58 -7.88 11.12
C THR A 59 -0.64 -6.89 10.42
N LEU A 60 -0.70 -6.74 9.08
CA LEU A 60 0.21 -5.85 8.35
C LEU A 60 0.11 -4.38 8.78
N SER A 61 -1.10 -3.90 9.07
CA SER A 61 -1.33 -2.52 9.54
C SER A 61 -0.70 -2.20 10.90
N LEU A 62 -0.30 -3.22 11.65
CA LEU A 62 0.41 -3.07 12.93
C LEU A 62 1.93 -3.25 12.78
N GLN A 63 2.39 -3.77 11.65
CA GLN A 63 3.80 -4.10 11.39
C GLN A 63 4.49 -3.08 10.51
N TRP A 64 3.77 -2.45 9.58
CA TRP A 64 4.34 -1.61 8.54
C TRP A 64 3.52 -0.36 8.30
N GLU A 65 4.20 0.72 7.93
CA GLU A 65 3.61 1.98 7.52
C GLU A 65 2.78 1.81 6.24
N PRO A 66 1.67 2.57 6.09
CA PRO A 66 0.77 2.44 4.95
C PRO A 66 1.44 2.71 3.59
N GLU A 67 2.50 3.52 3.54
CA GLU A 67 3.34 3.74 2.36
C GLU A 67 4.05 2.46 1.90
N ILE A 68 4.61 1.70 2.86
CA ILE A 68 5.33 0.45 2.60
C ILE A 68 4.34 -0.60 2.11
N ILE A 69 3.20 -0.72 2.79
CA ILE A 69 2.13 -1.64 2.38
C ILE A 69 1.67 -1.31 0.96
N ALA A 70 1.49 -0.03 0.62
CA ALA A 70 1.10 0.39 -0.73
C ALA A 70 2.13 -0.03 -1.80
N VAL A 71 3.43 0.12 -1.52
CA VAL A 71 4.50 -0.36 -2.40
C VAL A 71 4.46 -1.89 -2.54
N ALA A 72 4.32 -2.61 -1.42
CA ALA A 72 4.29 -4.07 -1.40
C ALA A 72 3.15 -4.64 -2.23
N VAL A 73 1.93 -4.11 -2.06
CA VAL A 73 0.77 -4.57 -2.85
C VAL A 73 0.90 -4.22 -4.33
N MET A 74 1.52 -3.09 -4.68
CA MET A 74 1.81 -2.73 -6.07
C MET A 74 2.86 -3.66 -6.67
N TYR A 75 3.91 -3.99 -5.92
CA TYR A 75 4.95 -4.92 -6.34
C TYR A 75 4.36 -6.32 -6.59
N LEU A 76 3.58 -6.84 -5.64
CA LEU A 76 2.86 -8.11 -5.76
C LEU A 76 1.91 -8.10 -6.96
N ALA A 77 1.15 -7.02 -7.13
CA ALA A 77 0.25 -6.86 -8.26
C ALA A 77 1.00 -6.82 -9.61
N GLY A 78 2.12 -6.12 -9.69
CA GLY A 78 2.99 -6.10 -10.88
C GLY A 78 3.46 -7.51 -11.25
N ARG A 79 3.97 -8.28 -10.27
CA ARG A 79 4.42 -9.67 -10.48
C ARG A 79 3.30 -10.57 -11.00
N LEU A 80 2.11 -10.53 -10.39
CA LEU A 80 0.99 -11.38 -10.78
C LEU A 80 0.39 -11.00 -12.14
N CYS A 81 0.38 -9.71 -12.49
CA CYS A 81 -0.01 -9.24 -13.82
C CYS A 81 1.07 -9.41 -14.90
N LYS A 82 2.28 -9.87 -14.54
CA LYS A 82 3.46 -9.91 -15.42
C LYS A 82 3.76 -8.53 -16.03
N PHE A 83 3.64 -7.48 -15.23
CA PHE A 83 3.99 -6.11 -15.59
C PHE A 83 5.23 -5.66 -14.83
N GLU A 84 6.26 -5.23 -15.56
CA GLU A 84 7.44 -4.62 -14.97
C GLU A 84 7.21 -3.13 -14.76
N ILE A 85 6.92 -2.74 -13.51
CA ILE A 85 6.64 -1.35 -13.13
C ILE A 85 7.85 -0.43 -13.42
N GLN A 86 9.08 -0.98 -13.41
CA GLN A 86 10.29 -0.21 -13.69
C GLN A 86 10.25 0.50 -15.04
N GLU A 87 9.70 -0.15 -16.08
CA GLU A 87 9.56 0.41 -17.43
C GLU A 87 8.67 1.66 -17.47
N TRP A 88 7.80 1.82 -16.48
CA TRP A 88 6.80 2.89 -16.42
C TRP A 88 7.23 4.06 -15.54
N THR A 89 8.41 3.99 -14.95
CA THR A 89 8.95 5.07 -14.12
C THR A 89 9.67 6.12 -14.94
N SER A 90 9.46 7.39 -14.61
CA SER A 90 9.99 8.52 -15.40
C SER A 90 11.42 8.92 -15.04
N LYS A 91 12.02 8.32 -14.00
CA LYS A 91 13.33 8.71 -13.47
C LYS A 91 14.23 7.47 -13.34
N PRO A 92 15.22 7.28 -14.23
CA PRO A 92 16.19 6.18 -14.16
C PRO A 92 17.24 6.36 -13.04
N MET A 93 16.99 7.24 -12.07
CA MET A 93 17.95 7.61 -11.03
C MET A 93 17.99 6.60 -9.88
N TYR A 94 16.95 5.77 -9.75
CA TYR A 94 16.81 4.77 -8.69
C TYR A 94 17.01 3.36 -9.24
N ARG A 95 17.62 2.48 -8.44
CA ARG A 95 17.87 1.08 -8.83
C ARG A 95 16.58 0.28 -8.78
N ARG A 96 15.68 0.62 -7.85
CA ARG A 96 14.37 0.01 -7.67
C ARG A 96 13.30 1.08 -7.85
N TRP A 97 12.18 0.73 -8.48
CA TRP A 97 11.15 1.72 -8.82
C TRP A 97 10.51 2.36 -7.58
N TRP A 98 10.45 1.64 -6.46
CA TRP A 98 9.80 2.11 -5.24
C TRP A 98 10.67 3.01 -4.37
N GLU A 99 11.99 3.09 -4.61
CA GLU A 99 12.91 3.97 -3.86
C GLU A 99 12.55 5.46 -4.02
N GLN A 100 11.80 5.81 -5.07
CA GLN A 100 11.27 7.16 -5.24
C GLN A 100 10.11 7.49 -4.28
N PHE A 101 9.50 6.48 -3.66
CA PHE A 101 8.34 6.60 -2.78
C PHE A 101 8.69 6.33 -1.32
N VAL A 102 9.47 5.26 -1.08
CA VAL A 102 9.91 4.86 0.26
C VAL A 102 11.39 4.54 0.22
N GLN A 103 12.15 5.14 1.14
CA GLN A 103 13.59 4.94 1.27
C GLN A 103 13.89 3.69 2.10
N ASP A 104 15.03 3.05 1.83
CA ASP A 104 15.62 1.97 2.64
C ASP A 104 14.75 0.71 2.89
N VAL A 105 13.72 0.47 2.06
CA VAL A 105 12.94 -0.79 2.12
C VAL A 105 13.76 -1.96 1.54
N PRO A 106 14.11 -2.99 2.32
CA PRO A 106 14.79 -4.19 1.81
C PRO A 106 13.89 -4.94 0.83
N VAL A 107 14.48 -5.63 -0.16
CA VAL A 107 13.69 -6.47 -1.08
C VAL A 107 13.06 -7.63 -0.35
N ASP A 108 13.73 -8.17 0.66
CA ASP A 108 13.23 -9.27 1.49
C ASP A 108 11.94 -8.90 2.27
N VAL A 109 11.59 -7.62 2.36
CA VAL A 109 10.32 -7.15 2.95
C VAL A 109 9.19 -7.17 1.91
N LEU A 110 9.52 -7.09 0.62
CA LEU A 110 8.57 -7.09 -0.50
C LEU A 110 8.42 -8.46 -1.17
N GLU A 111 9.37 -9.38 -0.97
CA GLU A 111 9.37 -10.78 -1.44
C GLU A 111 8.83 -11.75 -0.39
#